data_AF-A0A8T2LIW3-F1
#
_entry.id   AF-A0A8T2LIW3-F1
#
_cell.length_a   1.000
_cell.length_b   1.000
_cell.length_c   1.000
_cell.angle_alpha   90.00
_cell.angle_beta   90.00
_cell.angle_gamma   90.00
#
_symmetry.space_group_name_H-M   'P 1'
#
loop_
_entity.id
_entity.type
_entity.pdbx_description
1 polymer ?
#
loop_
_entity_poly.entity_id
_entity_poly.type
_entity_poly.pdbx_seq_one_letter_code
_entity_poly.pdbx_strand_id
1 'polypeptide(L)'
;MFRMYLIISSLKAAGLGEVSHSLWKNSKERMYFLLLLVFFASPVLAWLPLEDWGSGNVTSSVGESGQCICQVFLPDTTFPADRVESLQISSNKLTVDVELHINKLISFKGKVEILLQELSNLTIRLEVVESGPDKYIKLDFELLRIELREFEALVTELKVSLNSSSPAFDSLYNEIRNMSMIVDQLESYDRSNLEVIRIEFAKLQKKLEKCRDEQDDFSNVQIGSCKHEGILRVGKPVVSQLNANLHTGYIYGGWGKDTNPLSGSESMYWYSASTDAVVRYISVYSDYYRLIMRQAMKTYDLYASSDWRGMGNNYIIRANTLYYQFANPFSMGRFNMTSQKAEYRVVPGASNRFSYHYYPNQILDFASDESGMWVTYATEASKGKLVLGKIDEAAFALSEVWETSIFKQSVTNAFMICGVLYATRSVDTKTEEIFYAYDTQTRQENYVSLPFEKFQDSYVSLDYNPTDQKLYMYNSGYYVSYNVKFKSA
;
A
#
# COMPACT_ATOMS: atom_id res chain seq x y z
N MET A 1 11.56 59.84 -35.76
CA MET A 1 12.35 58.90 -36.59
C MET A 1 13.87 59.00 -36.34
N PHE A 2 14.45 60.20 -36.18
CA PHE A 2 15.89 60.37 -35.87
C PHE A 2 16.33 59.93 -34.46
N ARG A 3 15.47 60.01 -33.44
CA ARG A 3 15.75 59.49 -32.08
C ARG A 3 15.77 57.95 -31.98
N MET A 4 15.17 57.25 -32.94
CA MET A 4 15.13 55.78 -32.97
C MET A 4 16.41 55.19 -33.57
N TYR A 5 17.07 55.92 -34.47
CA TYR A 5 18.34 55.51 -35.10
C TYR A 5 19.54 55.57 -34.14
N LEU A 6 19.57 56.55 -33.22
CA LEU A 6 20.64 56.68 -32.22
C LEU A 6 20.62 55.55 -31.19
N ILE A 7 19.42 55.11 -30.75
CA ILE A 7 19.26 54.04 -29.76
C ILE A 7 19.68 52.68 -30.36
N ILE A 8 19.36 52.43 -31.63
CA ILE A 8 19.78 51.21 -32.35
C ILE A 8 21.30 51.19 -32.60
N SER A 9 21.93 52.36 -32.79
CA SER A 9 23.39 52.43 -32.95
C SER A 9 24.15 52.14 -31.65
N SER A 10 23.62 52.58 -30.50
CA SER A 10 24.23 52.34 -29.18
C SER A 10 24.08 50.88 -28.69
N LEU A 11 23.01 50.20 -29.08
CA LEU A 11 22.81 48.76 -28.79
C LEU A 11 23.73 47.85 -29.61
N LYS A 12 24.11 48.27 -30.83
CA LYS A 12 25.11 47.57 -31.65
C LYS A 12 26.54 47.74 -31.13
N ALA A 13 26.85 48.88 -30.50
CA ALA A 13 28.15 49.14 -29.89
C ALA A 13 28.37 48.37 -28.56
N ALA A 14 27.30 47.89 -27.91
CA ALA A 14 27.35 47.15 -26.65
C ALA A 14 27.27 45.61 -26.81
N GLY A 15 27.36 45.07 -28.04
CA GLY A 15 27.47 43.63 -28.28
C GLY A 15 26.20 42.78 -28.05
N LEU A 16 25.03 43.40 -27.89
CA LEU A 16 23.75 42.71 -27.61
C LEU A 16 22.88 42.51 -28.88
N GLY A 17 23.52 42.15 -30.00
CA GLY A 17 22.88 42.05 -31.32
C GLY A 17 22.00 40.81 -31.55
N GLU A 18 22.05 39.79 -30.69
CA GLU A 18 21.41 38.50 -30.94
C GLU A 18 20.55 38.02 -29.77
N VAL A 19 19.65 38.85 -29.26
CA VAL A 19 18.54 38.35 -28.41
C VAL A 19 17.25 39.08 -28.78
N SER A 20 16.74 38.89 -30.00
CA SER A 20 15.44 39.49 -30.38
C SER A 20 14.40 38.55 -30.97
N HIS A 21 14.64 37.24 -31.05
CA HIS A 21 13.63 36.33 -31.63
C HIS A 21 12.97 35.32 -30.68
N SER A 22 13.44 35.13 -29.44
CA SER A 22 12.85 34.12 -28.53
C SER A 22 12.04 34.66 -27.35
N LEU A 23 12.16 35.95 -27.00
CA LEU A 23 11.53 36.52 -25.79
C LEU A 23 10.12 37.11 -25.99
N TRP A 24 9.44 36.78 -27.09
CA TRP A 24 8.13 37.35 -27.42
C TRP A 24 6.97 36.34 -27.33
N LYS A 25 6.95 35.49 -26.30
CA LYS A 25 5.87 34.50 -26.13
C LYS A 25 5.17 34.47 -24.76
N ASN A 26 5.62 35.24 -23.76
CA ASN A 26 5.01 35.21 -22.42
C ASN A 26 4.57 36.59 -21.93
N SER A 27 3.30 36.73 -21.54
CA SER A 27 2.70 38.01 -21.12
C SER A 27 3.20 38.50 -19.76
N LYS A 28 3.71 37.61 -18.90
CA LYS A 28 4.29 37.95 -17.59
C LYS A 28 5.67 38.63 -17.69
N GLU A 29 6.49 38.23 -18.66
CA GLU A 29 7.83 38.82 -18.92
C GLU A 29 7.73 40.25 -19.46
N ARG A 30 6.69 40.57 -20.25
CA ARG A 30 6.42 41.94 -20.72
C ARG A 30 6.19 42.93 -19.59
N MET A 31 5.55 42.49 -18.51
CA MET A 31 5.24 43.35 -17.36
C MET A 31 6.50 43.70 -16.58
N TYR A 32 7.43 42.76 -16.41
CA TYR A 32 8.72 43.00 -15.77
C TYR A 32 9.65 43.88 -16.60
N PHE A 33 9.68 43.71 -17.93
CA PHE A 33 10.49 44.54 -18.82
C PHE A 33 9.97 45.98 -18.92
N LEU A 34 8.65 46.18 -18.89
CA LEU A 34 8.02 47.50 -18.82
C LEU A 34 8.28 48.19 -17.47
N LEU A 35 8.27 47.45 -16.36
CA LEU A 35 8.62 47.98 -15.03
C LEU A 35 10.09 48.41 -14.92
N LEU A 36 11.01 47.68 -15.55
CA LEU A 36 12.44 48.05 -15.60
C LEU A 36 12.70 49.32 -16.44
N LEU A 37 11.97 49.51 -17.55
CA LEU A 37 12.08 50.73 -18.36
C LEU A 37 11.56 51.99 -17.63
N VAL A 38 10.61 51.85 -16.71
CA VAL A 38 10.08 52.97 -15.92
C VAL A 38 11.09 53.44 -14.85
N PHE A 39 11.93 52.55 -14.32
CA PHE A 39 12.98 52.93 -13.36
C PHE A 39 14.20 53.62 -13.99
N PHE A 40 14.48 53.40 -15.27
CA PHE A 40 15.60 54.05 -15.98
C PHE A 40 15.22 55.34 -16.74
N ALA A 41 13.94 55.73 -16.73
CA ALA A 41 13.43 56.93 -17.42
C ALA A 41 13.05 58.09 -16.50
N SER A 42 13.64 58.15 -15.30
CA SER A 42 13.53 59.33 -14.43
C SER A 42 14.83 60.14 -14.51
N PRO A 43 14.93 61.19 -15.34
CA PRO A 43 16.00 62.15 -15.16
C PRO A 43 15.72 62.86 -13.83
N VAL A 44 16.61 62.66 -12.86
CA VAL A 44 16.72 63.51 -11.68
C VAL A 44 16.89 64.94 -12.20
N LEU A 45 15.80 65.71 -12.20
CA LEU A 45 15.81 67.15 -12.45
C LEU A 45 16.41 67.82 -11.21
N ALA A 46 17.71 67.67 -11.00
CA ALA A 46 18.50 68.60 -10.20
C ALA A 46 18.81 69.82 -11.09
N TRP A 47 17.78 70.63 -11.36
CA TRP A 47 17.99 71.99 -11.83
C TRP A 47 18.42 72.81 -10.61
N LEU A 48 19.72 72.85 -10.35
CA LEU A 48 20.29 74.01 -9.65
C LEU A 48 20.08 75.20 -10.61
N PRO A 49 19.41 76.29 -10.20
CA PRO A 49 19.26 77.45 -11.06
C PRO A 49 20.66 78.04 -11.31
N LEU A 50 21.09 78.01 -12.56
CA LEU A 50 22.28 78.68 -13.04
C LEU A 50 21.90 80.09 -13.51
N GLU A 51 21.34 80.87 -12.60
CA GLU A 51 21.05 82.31 -12.71
C GLU A 51 21.49 82.85 -11.34
N ASP A 52 22.54 83.65 -11.20
CA ASP A 52 22.64 84.98 -11.77
C ASP A 52 24.13 85.39 -11.76
N TRP A 53 24.84 85.19 -12.88
CA TRP A 53 26.15 85.83 -13.09
C TRP A 53 25.90 87.24 -13.63
N GLY A 54 25.54 88.13 -12.71
CA GLY A 54 25.79 89.57 -12.74
C GLY A 54 25.49 90.32 -14.02
N SER A 55 24.20 90.56 -14.34
CA SER A 55 23.87 91.74 -15.13
C SER A 55 23.86 92.97 -14.22
N GLY A 56 24.91 93.80 -14.30
CA GLY A 56 24.98 95.07 -13.58
C GLY A 56 23.76 95.94 -13.85
N ASN A 57 23.21 96.57 -12.82
CA ASN A 57 21.97 97.33 -12.92
C ASN A 57 22.30 98.81 -13.14
N VAL A 58 21.63 99.44 -14.10
CA VAL A 58 21.80 100.86 -14.44
C VAL A 58 20.51 101.58 -14.06
N THR A 59 20.61 102.56 -13.17
CA THR A 59 19.48 103.43 -12.83
C THR A 59 19.76 104.84 -13.30
N SER A 60 18.82 105.38 -14.07
CA SER A 60 18.83 106.76 -14.55
C SER A 60 17.85 107.61 -13.75
N SER A 61 18.30 108.74 -13.23
CA SER A 61 17.43 109.75 -12.62
C SER A 61 17.69 111.11 -13.26
N VAL A 62 16.70 112.01 -13.21
CA VAL A 62 16.83 113.37 -13.74
C VAL A 62 17.11 114.30 -12.57
N GLY A 63 18.27 114.97 -12.58
CA GLY A 63 18.62 115.99 -11.58
C GLY A 63 17.71 117.22 -11.69
N GLU A 64 17.58 117.99 -10.61
CA GLU A 64 16.60 119.08 -10.46
C GLU A 64 16.65 120.20 -11.53
N SER A 65 17.68 120.24 -12.38
CA SER A 65 17.82 121.17 -13.52
C SER A 65 17.61 120.52 -14.89
N GLY A 66 17.09 119.29 -14.95
CA GLY A 66 16.67 118.61 -16.19
C GLY A 66 17.76 117.77 -16.89
N GLN A 67 18.89 117.47 -16.25
CA GLN A 67 19.92 116.56 -16.81
C GLN A 67 19.77 115.13 -16.27
N CYS A 68 19.77 114.13 -17.16
CA CYS A 68 19.77 112.71 -16.77
C CYS A 68 21.15 112.27 -16.26
N ILE A 69 21.21 111.70 -15.05
CA ILE A 69 22.38 111.07 -14.44
C ILE A 69 22.13 109.56 -14.39
N CYS A 70 23.05 108.77 -14.95
CA CYS A 70 23.03 107.31 -14.86
C CYS A 70 24.10 106.81 -13.87
N GLN A 71 23.69 106.03 -12.88
CA GLN A 71 24.59 105.26 -12.02
C GLN A 71 24.56 103.79 -12.41
N VAL A 72 25.74 103.22 -12.66
CA VAL A 72 25.94 101.81 -13.04
C VAL A 72 26.57 101.08 -11.85
N PHE A 73 25.94 100.00 -11.40
CA PHE A 73 26.50 99.10 -10.39
C PHE A 73 26.88 97.76 -11.03
N LEU A 74 28.17 97.40 -10.99
CA LEU A 74 28.68 96.12 -11.48
C LEU A 74 28.94 95.18 -10.29
N PRO A 75 28.33 93.98 -10.22
CA PRO A 75 28.61 93.02 -9.16
C PRO A 75 29.98 92.35 -9.38
N ASP A 76 30.70 92.08 -8.28
CA ASP A 76 32.03 91.47 -8.26
C ASP A 76 32.05 90.12 -9.00
N THR A 77 32.91 89.99 -10.02
CA THR A 77 33.11 88.77 -10.82
C THR A 77 34.19 87.86 -10.23
N THR A 78 34.27 87.72 -8.91
CA THR A 78 35.24 86.82 -8.28
C THR A 78 34.75 85.37 -8.42
N PHE A 79 35.44 84.62 -9.27
CA PHE A 79 35.18 83.19 -9.51
C PHE A 79 35.12 82.42 -8.17
N PRO A 80 34.03 81.70 -7.86
CA PRO A 80 33.83 81.07 -6.55
C PRO A 80 34.65 79.77 -6.47
N ALA A 81 35.95 79.93 -6.27
CA ALA A 81 36.92 78.84 -6.18
C ALA A 81 36.59 77.87 -5.04
N ASP A 82 36.03 78.37 -3.95
CA ASP A 82 35.54 77.62 -2.78
C ASP A 82 34.41 76.64 -3.13
N ARG A 83 33.46 77.07 -3.98
CA ARG A 83 32.36 76.22 -4.43
C ARG A 83 32.83 75.15 -5.40
N VAL A 84 33.76 75.49 -6.29
CA VAL A 84 34.38 74.52 -7.22
C VAL A 84 35.21 73.50 -6.45
N GLU A 85 35.96 73.94 -5.44
CA GLU A 85 36.70 73.05 -4.54
C GLU A 85 35.76 72.13 -3.75
N SER A 86 34.65 72.64 -3.22
CA SER A 86 33.62 71.84 -2.54
C SER A 86 32.96 70.81 -3.47
N LEU A 87 32.68 71.20 -4.72
CA LEU A 87 32.18 70.30 -5.77
C LEU A 87 33.21 69.23 -6.12
N GLN A 88 34.49 69.59 -6.18
CA GLN A 88 35.58 68.66 -6.49
C GLN A 88 35.81 67.67 -5.35
N ILE A 89 35.76 68.12 -4.09
CA ILE A 89 35.79 67.25 -2.91
C ILE A 89 34.59 66.31 -2.90
N SER A 90 33.39 66.82 -3.16
CA SER A 90 32.17 66.02 -3.19
C SER A 90 32.17 65.01 -4.34
N SER A 91 32.67 65.41 -5.52
CA SER A 91 32.85 64.53 -6.67
C SER A 91 33.86 63.43 -6.37
N ASN A 92 35.00 63.76 -5.77
CA ASN A 92 36.01 62.76 -5.38
C ASN A 92 35.47 61.78 -4.33
N LYS A 93 34.71 62.29 -3.35
CA LYS A 93 34.04 61.45 -2.35
C LYS A 93 33.02 60.51 -3.00
N LEU A 94 32.25 61.00 -3.97
CA LEU A 94 31.28 60.21 -4.71
C LEU A 94 31.97 59.15 -5.57
N THR A 95 33.09 59.47 -6.22
CA THR A 95 33.90 58.51 -6.98
C THR A 95 34.37 57.36 -6.09
N VAL A 96 34.89 57.67 -4.90
CA VAL A 96 35.33 56.65 -3.92
C VAL A 96 34.16 55.80 -3.44
N ASP A 97 32.99 56.40 -3.19
CA ASP A 97 31.80 55.65 -2.75
C ASP A 97 31.26 54.73 -3.86
N VAL A 98 31.25 55.20 -5.11
CA VAL A 98 30.88 54.39 -6.28
C VAL A 98 31.85 53.22 -6.45
N GLU A 99 33.15 53.44 -6.30
CA GLU A 99 34.16 52.39 -6.40
C GLU A 99 34.02 51.34 -5.28
N LEU A 100 33.68 51.78 -4.07
CA LEU A 100 33.31 50.90 -2.95
C LEU A 100 32.07 50.04 -3.25
N HIS A 101 31.04 50.63 -3.85
CA HIS A 101 29.82 49.90 -4.23
C HIS A 101 30.07 48.92 -5.38
N ILE A 102 30.91 49.27 -6.36
CA ILE A 102 31.35 48.37 -7.42
C ILE A 102 32.08 47.16 -6.82
N ASN A 103 33.00 47.38 -5.88
CA ASN A 103 33.71 46.29 -5.21
C ASN A 103 32.78 45.39 -4.40
N LYS A 104 31.76 45.95 -3.73
CA LYS A 104 30.70 45.15 -3.07
C LYS A 104 29.88 44.33 -4.07
N LEU A 105 29.54 44.90 -5.23
CA LEU A 105 28.82 44.20 -6.31
C LEU A 105 29.65 43.04 -6.88
N ILE A 106 30.95 43.22 -7.07
CA ILE A 106 31.88 42.16 -7.50
C ILE A 106 31.93 41.04 -6.44
N SER A 107 31.99 41.40 -5.16
CA SER A 107 31.93 40.43 -4.06
C SER A 107 30.61 39.66 -4.02
N PHE A 108 29.47 40.34 -4.20
CA PHE A 108 28.16 39.69 -4.25
C PHE A 108 28.03 38.79 -5.48
N LYS A 109 28.55 39.20 -6.64
CA LYS A 109 28.57 38.36 -7.83
C LYS A 109 29.32 37.05 -7.57
N GLY A 110 30.51 37.12 -6.95
CA GLY A 110 31.26 35.92 -6.58
C GLY A 110 30.51 35.02 -5.60
N LYS A 111 29.84 35.61 -4.59
CA LYS A 111 28.98 34.84 -3.66
C LYS A 111 27.79 34.18 -4.36
N VAL A 112 27.17 34.86 -5.33
CA VAL A 112 26.05 34.32 -6.11
C VAL A 112 26.52 33.20 -7.04
N GLU A 113 27.69 33.31 -7.66
CA GLU A 113 28.28 32.24 -8.46
C GLU A 113 28.56 30.98 -7.62
N ILE A 114 29.10 31.15 -6.40
CA ILE A 114 29.30 30.04 -5.45
C ILE A 114 27.95 29.40 -5.06
N LEU A 115 26.96 30.20 -4.69
CA LEU A 115 25.63 29.69 -4.32
C LEU A 115 24.94 28.96 -5.49
N LEU A 116 25.10 29.45 -6.72
CA LEU A 116 24.57 28.77 -7.91
C LEU A 116 25.25 27.42 -8.15
N GLN A 117 26.55 27.32 -7.89
CA GLN A 117 27.29 26.06 -8.00
C GLN A 117 26.87 25.06 -6.93
N GLU A 118 26.68 25.50 -5.68
CA GLU A 118 26.12 24.67 -4.61
C GLU A 118 24.70 24.20 -4.91
N LEU A 119 23.85 25.07 -5.47
CA LEU A 119 22.48 24.75 -5.83
C LEU A 119 22.41 23.77 -7.00
N SER A 120 23.32 23.88 -7.97
CA SER A 120 23.45 22.89 -9.05
C SER A 120 23.87 21.52 -8.52
N ASN A 121 24.81 21.45 -7.58
CA ASN A 121 25.23 20.18 -6.95
C ASN A 121 24.09 19.55 -6.13
N LEU A 122 23.34 20.38 -5.38
CA LEU A 122 22.16 19.92 -4.65
C LEU A 122 21.05 19.40 -5.58
N THR A 123 20.83 20.07 -6.72
CA THR A 123 19.82 19.68 -7.71
C THR A 123 20.13 18.30 -8.30
N ILE A 124 21.40 18.01 -8.59
CA ILE A 124 21.85 16.69 -9.06
C ILE A 124 21.59 15.63 -7.99
N ARG A 125 21.93 15.90 -6.72
CA ARG A 125 21.68 14.95 -5.62
C ARG A 125 20.19 14.68 -5.38
N LEU A 126 19.35 15.71 -5.51
CA LEU A 126 17.91 15.59 -5.33
C LEU A 126 17.25 14.78 -6.45
N GLU A 127 17.64 15.05 -7.71
CA GLU A 127 17.16 14.32 -8.89
C GLU A 127 17.55 12.83 -8.87
N VAL A 128 18.69 12.51 -8.23
CA VAL A 128 19.15 11.13 -8.00
C VAL A 128 18.35 10.43 -6.89
N VAL A 129 18.00 11.11 -5.82
CA VAL A 129 17.16 10.57 -4.73
C VAL A 129 15.72 10.31 -5.22
N GLU A 130 15.20 11.18 -6.09
CA GLU A 130 13.86 11.02 -6.67
C GLU A 130 13.77 9.91 -7.74
N SER A 131 14.90 9.54 -8.36
CA SER A 131 14.93 8.58 -9.48
C SER A 131 15.24 7.13 -9.09
N GLY A 132 15.39 6.85 -7.79
CA GLY A 132 15.47 5.50 -7.23
C GLY A 132 16.90 4.95 -7.04
N PRO A 133 17.05 3.84 -6.29
CA PRO A 133 18.34 3.30 -5.86
C PRO A 133 19.29 2.90 -7.02
N ASP A 134 18.73 2.61 -8.19
CA ASP A 134 19.42 2.18 -9.41
C ASP A 134 20.41 3.21 -9.96
N LYS A 135 20.04 4.50 -9.93
CA LYS A 135 20.90 5.58 -10.43
C LYS A 135 21.89 6.06 -9.37
N TYR A 136 21.55 5.91 -8.10
CA TYR A 136 22.40 6.25 -6.96
C TYR A 136 23.66 5.35 -6.91
N ILE A 137 23.51 4.03 -7.02
CA ILE A 137 24.64 3.09 -6.98
C ILE A 137 25.57 3.27 -8.19
N LYS A 138 25.02 3.53 -9.38
CA LYS A 138 25.81 3.82 -10.58
C LYS A 138 26.64 5.11 -10.43
N LEU A 139 26.11 6.10 -9.73
CA LEU A 139 26.80 7.36 -9.46
C LEU A 139 28.03 7.14 -8.55
N ASP A 140 27.91 6.28 -7.54
CA ASP A 140 29.00 5.95 -6.62
C ASP A 140 30.18 5.25 -7.34
N PHE A 141 29.91 4.34 -8.27
CA PHE A 141 30.95 3.70 -9.08
C PHE A 141 31.63 4.67 -10.07
N GLU A 142 30.88 5.60 -10.66
CA GLU A 142 31.48 6.65 -11.51
C GLU A 142 32.31 7.65 -10.70
N LEU A 143 31.90 7.98 -9.47
CA LEU A 143 32.68 8.79 -8.54
C LEU A 143 34.01 8.11 -8.18
N LEU A 144 33.97 6.83 -7.81
CA LEU A 144 35.17 6.02 -7.56
C LEU A 144 36.11 5.98 -8.77
N ARG A 145 35.56 5.92 -9.99
CA ARG A 145 36.36 5.95 -11.24
C ARG A 145 37.03 7.29 -11.47
N ILE A 146 36.36 8.40 -11.13
CA ILE A 146 36.94 9.75 -11.20
C ILE A 146 38.07 9.90 -10.19
N GLU A 147 37.84 9.50 -8.94
CA GLU A 147 38.85 9.57 -7.87
C GLU A 147 40.10 8.74 -8.21
N LEU A 148 39.93 7.52 -8.75
CA LEU A 148 41.04 6.68 -9.19
C LEU A 148 41.85 7.32 -10.34
N ARG A 149 41.19 8.03 -11.27
CA ARG A 149 41.86 8.74 -12.37
C ARG A 149 42.62 9.97 -11.89
N GLU A 150 42.06 10.73 -10.96
CA GLU A 150 42.74 11.86 -10.33
C GLU A 150 43.98 11.39 -9.56
N PHE A 151 43.86 10.28 -8.83
CA PHE A 151 44.97 9.68 -8.11
C PHE A 151 46.05 9.16 -9.06
N GLU A 152 45.69 8.53 -10.18
CA GLU A 152 46.64 8.13 -11.23
C GLU A 152 47.38 9.34 -11.83
N ALA A 153 46.66 10.44 -12.10
CA ALA A 153 47.24 11.67 -12.63
C ALA A 153 48.23 12.31 -11.64
N LEU A 154 47.86 12.39 -10.36
CA LEU A 154 48.71 12.89 -9.28
C LEU A 154 49.98 12.06 -9.12
N VAL A 155 49.87 10.72 -9.11
CA VAL A 155 51.03 9.82 -9.02
C VAL A 155 51.95 9.97 -10.24
N THR A 156 51.37 10.18 -11.43
CA THR A 156 52.13 10.41 -12.66
C THR A 156 52.87 11.75 -12.63
N GLU A 157 52.21 12.83 -12.16
CA GLU A 157 52.82 14.15 -12.01
C GLU A 157 53.96 14.15 -10.97
N LEU A 158 53.75 13.48 -9.83
CA LEU A 158 54.76 13.27 -8.80
C LEU A 158 55.99 12.51 -9.34
N LYS A 159 55.76 11.46 -10.14
CA LYS A 159 56.84 10.68 -10.78
C LYS A 159 57.69 11.53 -11.73
N VAL A 160 57.06 12.43 -12.49
CA VAL A 160 57.75 13.36 -13.40
C VAL A 160 58.51 14.43 -12.63
N SER A 161 57.89 15.02 -11.60
CA SER A 161 58.48 16.09 -10.77
C SER A 161 59.74 15.64 -10.01
N LEU A 162 59.74 14.40 -9.51
CA LEU A 162 60.85 13.87 -8.70
C LEU A 162 61.99 13.24 -9.52
N ASN A 163 61.83 13.11 -10.84
CA ASN A 163 62.79 12.50 -11.78
C ASN A 163 63.44 11.21 -11.24
N SER A 164 62.66 10.37 -10.53
CA SER A 164 63.15 9.19 -9.84
C SER A 164 62.38 7.94 -10.28
N SER A 165 63.12 6.92 -10.71
CA SER A 165 62.62 5.57 -10.95
C SER A 165 62.60 4.79 -9.63
N SER A 166 61.84 5.27 -8.65
CA SER A 166 61.67 4.53 -7.39
C SER A 166 60.70 3.35 -7.61
N PRO A 167 61.10 2.10 -7.26
CA PRO A 167 60.24 0.92 -7.37
C PRO A 167 58.90 1.05 -6.63
N ALA A 168 58.82 1.95 -5.64
CA ALA A 168 57.60 2.24 -4.90
C ALA A 168 56.53 2.92 -5.77
N PHE A 169 56.90 3.80 -6.71
CA PHE A 169 55.95 4.45 -7.61
C PHE A 169 55.38 3.47 -8.63
N ASP A 170 56.21 2.53 -9.11
CA ASP A 170 55.75 1.49 -10.03
C ASP A 170 54.81 0.49 -9.33
N SER A 171 55.07 0.16 -8.06
CA SER A 171 54.15 -0.62 -7.23
C SER A 171 52.81 0.08 -7.04
N LEU A 172 52.83 1.36 -6.68
CA LEU A 172 51.62 2.16 -6.47
C LEU A 172 50.79 2.28 -7.75
N TYR A 173 51.44 2.52 -8.89
CA TYR A 173 50.77 2.58 -10.20
C TYR A 173 50.07 1.25 -10.55
N ASN A 174 50.72 0.11 -10.26
CA ASN A 174 50.13 -1.20 -10.47
C ASN A 174 48.95 -1.49 -9.52
N GLU A 175 49.02 -1.01 -8.27
CA GLU A 175 47.90 -1.12 -7.31
C GLU A 175 46.68 -0.33 -7.77
N ILE A 176 46.86 0.91 -8.26
CA ILE A 176 45.77 1.74 -8.79
C ILE A 176 45.09 1.05 -9.98
N ARG A 177 45.88 0.47 -10.89
CA ARG A 177 45.35 -0.26 -12.04
C ARG A 177 44.58 -1.51 -11.62
N ASN A 178 45.05 -2.23 -10.60
CA ASN A 178 44.34 -3.37 -10.03
C ASN A 178 43.02 -2.94 -9.37
N MET A 179 43.02 -1.83 -8.63
CA MET A 179 41.80 -1.26 -8.04
C MET A 179 40.78 -0.87 -9.12
N SER A 180 41.22 -0.26 -10.23
CA SER A 180 40.34 0.04 -11.37
C SER A 180 39.68 -1.21 -11.95
N MET A 181 40.42 -2.32 -12.09
CA MET A 181 39.86 -3.58 -12.58
C MET A 181 38.86 -4.21 -11.59
N ILE A 182 39.12 -4.08 -10.28
CA ILE A 182 38.21 -4.57 -9.24
C ILE A 182 36.89 -3.78 -9.25
N VAL A 183 36.94 -2.45 -9.41
CA VAL A 183 35.75 -1.60 -9.54
C VAL A 183 34.89 -2.03 -10.74
N ASP A 184 35.50 -2.25 -11.90
CA ASP A 184 34.79 -2.72 -13.11
C ASP A 184 34.20 -4.13 -12.93
N GLN A 185 34.88 -5.02 -12.20
CA GLN A 185 34.35 -6.35 -11.87
C GLN A 185 33.18 -6.28 -10.89
N LEU A 186 33.26 -5.44 -9.85
CA LEU A 186 32.18 -5.25 -8.87
C LEU A 186 30.91 -4.70 -9.52
N GLU A 187 31.03 -3.77 -10.47
CA GLU A 187 29.89 -3.28 -11.27
C GLU A 187 29.21 -4.40 -12.07
N SER A 188 30.00 -5.37 -12.59
CA SER A 188 29.48 -6.50 -13.37
C SER A 188 28.70 -7.54 -12.55
N TYR A 189 29.14 -7.80 -11.31
CA TYR A 189 28.48 -8.74 -10.38
C TYR A 189 27.17 -8.15 -9.83
N ASP A 190 27.13 -6.84 -9.59
CA ASP A 190 25.97 -6.18 -9.02
C ASP A 190 24.81 -6.09 -10.03
N ARG A 191 25.13 -5.78 -11.30
CA ARG A 191 24.12 -5.63 -12.37
C ARG A 191 23.35 -6.92 -12.69
N SER A 192 24.00 -8.08 -12.61
CA SER A 192 23.38 -9.36 -12.97
C SER A 192 22.52 -9.95 -11.84
N ASN A 193 22.93 -9.78 -10.58
CA ASN A 193 22.18 -10.28 -9.43
C ASN A 193 20.96 -9.40 -9.10
N LEU A 194 21.09 -8.07 -9.23
CA LEU A 194 19.98 -7.15 -9.03
C LEU A 194 18.86 -7.38 -10.05
N GLU A 195 19.18 -7.68 -11.30
CA GLU A 195 18.15 -7.92 -12.33
C GLU A 195 17.34 -9.19 -12.05
N VAL A 196 18.01 -10.25 -11.59
CA VAL A 196 17.35 -11.49 -11.15
C VAL A 196 16.46 -11.25 -9.93
N ILE A 197 16.96 -10.52 -8.92
CA ILE A 197 16.20 -10.18 -7.73
C ILE A 197 15.01 -9.27 -8.08
N ARG A 198 15.15 -8.33 -9.01
CA ARG A 198 14.07 -7.45 -9.49
C ARG A 198 13.00 -8.22 -10.25
N ILE A 199 13.39 -9.17 -11.09
CA ILE A 199 12.43 -10.07 -11.76
C ILE A 199 11.64 -10.86 -10.73
N GLU A 200 12.31 -11.41 -9.70
CA GLU A 200 11.62 -12.14 -8.62
C GLU A 200 10.76 -11.22 -7.74
N PHE A 201 11.21 -10.01 -7.43
CA PHE A 201 10.44 -9.02 -6.68
C PHE A 201 9.22 -8.53 -7.46
N ALA A 202 9.35 -8.29 -8.76
CA ALA A 202 8.22 -7.94 -9.64
C ALA A 202 7.22 -9.10 -9.75
N LYS A 203 7.68 -10.35 -9.80
CA LYS A 203 6.80 -11.53 -9.71
C LYS A 203 6.07 -11.59 -8.38
N LEU A 204 6.74 -11.30 -7.26
CA LEU A 204 6.15 -11.25 -5.93
C LEU A 204 5.14 -10.11 -5.79
N GLN A 205 5.46 -8.91 -6.27
CA GLN A 205 4.58 -7.74 -6.25
C GLN A 205 3.34 -7.98 -7.09
N LYS A 206 3.48 -8.55 -8.29
CA LYS A 206 2.34 -8.91 -9.15
C LYS A 206 1.46 -10.00 -8.51
N LYS A 207 2.06 -10.97 -7.81
CA LYS A 207 1.30 -11.96 -7.02
C LYS A 207 0.57 -11.29 -5.86
N LEU A 208 1.19 -10.33 -5.18
CA LEU A 208 0.60 -9.60 -4.05
C LEU A 208 -0.57 -8.70 -4.50
N GLU A 209 -0.42 -7.96 -5.59
CA GLU A 209 -1.49 -7.17 -6.20
C GLU A 209 -2.67 -8.05 -6.61
N LYS A 210 -2.40 -9.19 -7.27
CA LYS A 210 -3.44 -10.16 -7.60
C LYS A 210 -4.16 -10.70 -6.37
N CYS A 211 -3.45 -11.02 -5.29
CA CYS A 211 -4.07 -11.46 -4.04
C CYS A 211 -4.94 -10.36 -3.41
N ARG A 212 -4.50 -9.10 -3.46
CA ARG A 212 -5.25 -7.96 -2.90
C ARG A 212 -6.54 -7.70 -3.68
N ASP A 213 -6.46 -7.71 -5.01
CA ASP A 213 -7.62 -7.51 -5.88
C ASP A 213 -8.64 -8.66 -5.76
N GLU A 214 -8.18 -9.91 -5.56
CA GLU A 214 -9.06 -11.05 -5.26
C GLU A 214 -9.69 -10.98 -3.85
N GLN A 215 -9.10 -10.22 -2.92
CA GLN A 215 -9.56 -10.11 -1.53
C GLN A 215 -10.60 -8.98 -1.32
N ASP A 216 -10.49 -7.85 -2.01
CA ASP A 216 -11.44 -6.71 -1.88
C ASP A 216 -12.85 -7.06 -2.40
N ASP A 217 -12.97 -8.00 -3.35
CA ASP A 217 -14.22 -8.39 -3.99
C ASP A 217 -15.17 -9.20 -3.05
N PHE A 218 -14.64 -9.79 -1.98
CA PHE A 218 -15.39 -10.64 -1.02
C PHE A 218 -15.79 -9.95 0.29
N SER A 219 -15.61 -8.63 0.40
CA SER A 219 -16.10 -7.88 1.56
C SER A 219 -17.64 -7.84 1.60
N ASN A 220 -18.23 -8.39 2.65
CA ASN A 220 -19.68 -8.27 2.91
C ASN A 220 -19.93 -7.05 3.81
N VAL A 221 -21.06 -6.35 3.60
CA VAL A 221 -21.34 -5.06 4.27
C VAL A 221 -21.43 -5.20 5.78
N GLN A 222 -22.00 -6.30 6.28
CA GLN A 222 -22.16 -6.58 7.72
C GLN A 222 -21.99 -8.07 8.01
N ILE A 223 -20.94 -8.42 8.76
CA ILE A 223 -20.71 -9.78 9.25
C ILE A 223 -21.84 -10.15 10.23
N GLY A 224 -22.37 -11.37 10.10
CA GLY A 224 -23.47 -11.88 10.95
C GLY A 224 -24.84 -11.25 10.69
N SER A 225 -25.03 -10.53 9.57
CA SER A 225 -26.31 -9.92 9.20
C SER A 225 -26.98 -10.67 8.06
N CYS A 226 -28.29 -10.89 8.19
CA CYS A 226 -29.14 -11.52 7.15
C CYS A 226 -29.79 -10.51 6.19
N LYS A 227 -29.25 -9.30 6.09
CA LYS A 227 -29.73 -8.27 5.15
C LYS A 227 -29.14 -8.48 3.76
N HIS A 228 -29.40 -9.65 3.17
CA HIS A 228 -28.93 -10.03 1.83
C HIS A 228 -29.91 -11.00 1.15
N GLU A 229 -29.92 -11.02 -0.19
CA GLU A 229 -30.83 -11.87 -0.99
C GLU A 229 -30.21 -13.24 -1.33
N GLY A 230 -29.52 -13.83 -0.36
CA GLY A 230 -28.79 -15.10 -0.50
C GLY A 230 -27.41 -14.98 -1.15
N ILE A 231 -26.83 -16.13 -1.52
CA ILE A 231 -25.46 -16.23 -2.03
C ILE A 231 -25.39 -15.69 -3.46
N LEU A 232 -24.41 -14.82 -3.71
CA LEU A 232 -24.06 -14.35 -5.05
C LEU A 232 -23.05 -15.30 -5.71
N ARG A 233 -21.96 -15.63 -5.01
CA ARG A 233 -20.92 -16.57 -5.44
C ARG A 233 -20.05 -17.02 -4.28
N VAL A 234 -19.34 -18.12 -4.48
CA VAL A 234 -18.30 -18.63 -3.58
C VAL A 234 -16.93 -18.39 -4.22
N GLY A 235 -15.95 -17.99 -3.42
CA GLY A 235 -14.57 -17.73 -3.88
C GLY A 235 -13.80 -19.01 -4.23
N LYS A 236 -12.54 -18.83 -4.63
CA LYS A 236 -11.61 -19.95 -4.84
C LYS A 236 -11.20 -20.59 -3.51
N PRO A 237 -10.80 -21.86 -3.50
CA PRO A 237 -10.29 -22.53 -2.31
C PRO A 237 -9.02 -21.84 -1.81
N VAL A 238 -9.07 -21.33 -0.57
CA VAL A 238 -7.89 -20.81 0.14
C VAL A 238 -7.36 -21.93 1.01
N VAL A 239 -6.24 -22.54 0.57
CA VAL A 239 -5.58 -23.64 1.27
C VAL A 239 -4.58 -23.06 2.27
N SER A 240 -4.85 -23.25 3.56
CA SER A 240 -3.99 -22.72 4.62
C SER A 240 -2.70 -23.53 4.76
N GLN A 241 -2.80 -24.82 5.08
CA GLN A 241 -1.67 -25.76 5.19
C GLN A 241 -2.17 -27.18 5.48
N LEU A 242 -1.21 -28.11 5.66
CA LEU A 242 -1.44 -29.44 6.22
C LEU A 242 -1.85 -29.38 7.70
N ASN A 243 -2.70 -30.32 8.12
CA ASN A 243 -3.30 -30.43 9.43
C ASN A 243 -2.28 -30.49 10.59
N ALA A 244 -2.80 -30.43 11.83
CA ALA A 244 -1.95 -30.47 13.02
C ALA A 244 -1.22 -31.81 13.20
N ASN A 245 -1.68 -32.89 12.57
CA ASN A 245 -1.03 -34.21 12.59
C ASN A 245 0.06 -34.38 11.53
N LEU A 246 0.27 -33.39 10.65
CA LEU A 246 1.25 -33.42 9.56
C LEU A 246 1.10 -34.64 8.63
N HIS A 247 -0.13 -35.12 8.44
CA HIS A 247 -0.36 -36.34 7.68
C HIS A 247 -1.71 -36.32 6.96
N THR A 248 -1.71 -36.66 5.67
CA THR A 248 -2.91 -36.65 4.80
C THR A 248 -3.85 -37.83 5.03
N GLY A 249 -3.36 -38.92 5.63
CA GLY A 249 -4.17 -40.09 6.01
C GLY A 249 -5.18 -39.85 7.14
N TYR A 250 -5.19 -38.67 7.76
CA TYR A 250 -6.31 -38.23 8.61
C TYR A 250 -7.43 -37.74 7.69
N ILE A 251 -8.16 -38.69 7.12
CA ILE A 251 -9.15 -38.42 6.08
C ILE A 251 -10.45 -37.87 6.66
N TYR A 252 -10.83 -38.26 7.88
CA TYR A 252 -12.01 -37.73 8.57
C TYR A 252 -11.61 -36.56 9.46
N GLY A 253 -12.37 -35.47 9.43
CA GLY A 253 -12.08 -34.35 10.30
C GLY A 253 -12.90 -33.11 10.01
N GLY A 254 -12.64 -32.09 10.82
CA GLY A 254 -13.20 -30.76 10.70
C GLY A 254 -12.25 -29.75 11.32
N TRP A 255 -12.36 -28.51 10.87
CA TRP A 255 -11.69 -27.38 11.50
C TRP A 255 -12.55 -26.14 11.29
N GLY A 256 -12.36 -25.14 12.13
CA GLY A 256 -13.06 -23.88 11.98
C GLY A 256 -12.98 -23.05 13.24
N LYS A 257 -13.94 -22.14 13.38
CA LYS A 257 -14.13 -21.29 14.55
C LYS A 257 -15.39 -21.69 15.30
N ASP A 258 -15.52 -21.23 16.54
CA ASP A 258 -16.79 -21.26 17.24
C ASP A 258 -17.81 -20.41 16.47
N THR A 259 -19.01 -20.93 16.27
CA THR A 259 -20.11 -20.27 15.52
C THR A 259 -20.88 -19.24 16.37
N ASN A 260 -20.71 -19.27 17.69
CA ASN A 260 -21.20 -18.28 18.64
C ASN A 260 -20.22 -18.16 19.83
N PRO A 261 -19.03 -17.57 19.60
CA PRO A 261 -17.96 -17.54 20.58
C PRO A 261 -18.38 -16.77 21.85
N LEU A 262 -17.90 -17.25 22.99
CA LEU A 262 -17.96 -16.48 24.23
C LEU A 262 -17.08 -15.24 24.12
N SER A 263 -17.39 -14.20 24.91
CA SER A 263 -16.59 -12.98 24.92
C SER A 263 -15.13 -13.29 25.27
N GLY A 264 -14.21 -12.86 24.42
CA GLY A 264 -12.77 -13.12 24.54
C GLY A 264 -12.28 -14.41 23.88
N SER A 265 -13.16 -15.20 23.27
CA SER A 265 -12.78 -16.40 22.49
C SER A 265 -13.05 -16.27 20.98
N GLU A 266 -13.32 -15.07 20.48
CA GLU A 266 -13.70 -14.81 19.08
C GLU A 266 -12.60 -15.11 18.07
N SER A 267 -11.34 -15.10 18.50
CA SER A 267 -10.18 -15.46 17.69
C SER A 267 -9.88 -16.96 17.66
N MET A 268 -10.52 -17.75 18.52
CA MET A 268 -10.16 -19.16 18.70
C MET A 268 -10.53 -20.01 17.49
N TYR A 269 -9.70 -21.01 17.25
CA TYR A 269 -9.91 -22.04 16.24
C TYR A 269 -9.97 -23.41 16.90
N TRP A 270 -10.67 -24.33 16.26
CA TRP A 270 -10.71 -25.72 16.65
C TRP A 270 -10.32 -26.63 15.49
N TYR A 271 -9.87 -27.82 15.85
CA TYR A 271 -9.50 -28.87 14.94
C TYR A 271 -9.76 -30.23 15.56
N SER A 272 -10.33 -31.13 14.76
CA SER A 272 -10.35 -32.56 15.05
C SER A 272 -10.16 -33.33 13.76
N ALA A 273 -9.39 -34.40 13.82
CA ALA A 273 -9.33 -35.35 12.74
C ALA A 273 -8.99 -36.75 13.24
N SER A 274 -9.26 -37.73 12.40
CA SER A 274 -8.97 -39.13 12.65
C SER A 274 -8.73 -39.86 11.33
N THR A 275 -8.01 -40.96 11.41
CA THR A 275 -7.76 -41.85 10.27
C THR A 275 -8.97 -42.74 9.95
N ASP A 276 -9.89 -42.87 10.91
CA ASP A 276 -11.19 -43.53 10.78
C ASP A 276 -12.33 -42.56 11.16
N ALA A 277 -13.57 -43.02 11.05
CA ALA A 277 -14.74 -42.20 11.33
C ALA A 277 -14.96 -41.91 12.82
N VAL A 278 -14.13 -42.40 13.74
CA VAL A 278 -14.36 -42.23 15.19
C VAL A 278 -13.72 -40.93 15.67
N VAL A 279 -14.54 -40.03 16.21
CA VAL A 279 -14.08 -38.76 16.77
C VAL A 279 -13.56 -38.99 18.19
N ARG A 280 -12.24 -38.84 18.39
CA ARG A 280 -11.58 -39.08 19.68
C ARG A 280 -11.09 -37.81 20.36
N TYR A 281 -10.56 -36.88 19.59
CA TYR A 281 -9.89 -35.70 20.11
C TYR A 281 -10.47 -34.44 19.50
N ILE A 282 -10.61 -33.39 20.31
CA ILE A 282 -10.92 -32.04 19.82
C ILE A 282 -9.90 -31.08 20.42
N SER A 283 -9.16 -30.39 19.56
CA SER A 283 -8.11 -29.45 19.96
C SER A 283 -8.59 -28.02 19.72
N VAL A 284 -8.31 -27.13 20.68
CA VAL A 284 -8.60 -25.70 20.59
C VAL A 284 -7.30 -24.90 20.60
N TYR A 285 -7.30 -23.81 19.85
CA TYR A 285 -6.17 -22.92 19.60
C TYR A 285 -6.62 -21.48 19.87
N SER A 286 -5.78 -20.67 20.50
CA SER A 286 -6.14 -19.28 20.86
C SER A 286 -6.41 -18.38 19.66
N ASP A 287 -5.73 -18.68 18.55
CA ASP A 287 -5.76 -17.89 17.33
C ASP A 287 -5.29 -18.74 16.13
N TYR A 288 -5.47 -18.19 14.93
CA TYR A 288 -5.06 -18.82 13.69
C TYR A 288 -3.55 -19.11 13.65
N TYR A 289 -2.71 -18.22 14.16
CA TYR A 289 -1.26 -18.44 14.16
C TYR A 289 -0.86 -19.66 15.00
N ARG A 290 -1.46 -19.84 16.18
CA ARG A 290 -1.26 -21.04 17.01
C ARG A 290 -1.77 -22.31 16.35
N LEU A 291 -2.89 -22.26 15.62
CA LEU A 291 -3.35 -23.38 14.79
C LEU A 291 -2.30 -23.75 13.74
N ILE A 292 -1.77 -22.75 13.03
CA ILE A 292 -0.78 -22.96 11.98
C ILE A 292 0.53 -23.52 12.55
N MET A 293 0.96 -23.01 13.69
CA MET A 293 2.13 -23.49 14.43
C MET A 293 1.89 -24.80 15.20
N ARG A 294 0.68 -25.37 15.16
CA ARG A 294 0.30 -26.63 15.82
C ARG A 294 0.47 -26.59 17.34
N GLN A 295 0.30 -25.40 17.91
CA GLN A 295 0.43 -25.15 19.33
C GLN A 295 -0.97 -25.11 19.97
N ALA A 296 -1.53 -26.29 20.20
CA ALA A 296 -2.85 -26.41 20.82
C ALA A 296 -2.82 -25.80 22.23
N MET A 297 -3.80 -24.95 22.53
CA MET A 297 -4.03 -24.46 23.88
C MET A 297 -4.48 -25.60 24.78
N LYS A 298 -5.39 -26.43 24.26
CA LYS A 298 -5.88 -27.63 24.95
C LYS A 298 -6.37 -28.66 23.94
N THR A 299 -6.17 -29.93 24.26
CA THR A 299 -6.77 -31.07 23.54
C THR A 299 -7.64 -31.83 24.52
N TYR A 300 -8.90 -32.02 24.14
CA TYR A 300 -9.87 -32.81 24.91
C TYR A 300 -9.91 -34.23 24.34
N ASP A 301 -9.75 -35.22 25.20
CA ASP A 301 -9.91 -36.64 24.89
C ASP A 301 -11.33 -37.07 25.26
N LEU A 302 -12.13 -37.40 24.26
CA LEU A 302 -13.53 -37.80 24.41
C LEU A 302 -13.68 -39.23 24.98
N TYR A 303 -12.58 -39.94 25.27
CA TYR A 303 -12.59 -41.28 25.86
C TYR A 303 -11.97 -41.34 27.26
N ALA A 304 -11.34 -40.26 27.73
CA ALA A 304 -10.52 -40.29 28.93
C ALA A 304 -11.28 -40.64 30.23
N SER A 305 -12.45 -40.05 30.45
CA SER A 305 -13.25 -40.28 31.68
C SER A 305 -14.47 -41.17 31.45
N SER A 306 -15.01 -41.15 30.25
CA SER A 306 -16.18 -41.91 29.83
C SER A 306 -16.16 -41.99 28.31
N ASP A 307 -16.87 -42.95 27.73
CA ASP A 307 -16.95 -43.05 26.27
C ASP A 307 -17.91 -42.01 25.70
N TRP A 308 -17.36 -40.83 25.41
CA TRP A 308 -18.06 -39.72 24.74
C TRP A 308 -17.65 -39.57 23.28
N ARG A 309 -17.04 -40.60 22.70
CA ARG A 309 -16.55 -40.54 21.32
C ARG A 309 -17.69 -40.32 20.34
N GLY A 310 -17.37 -39.59 19.27
CA GLY A 310 -18.28 -39.35 18.16
C GLY A 310 -18.07 -40.32 17.01
N MET A 311 -18.92 -40.19 16.00
CA MET A 311 -18.81 -40.91 14.73
C MET A 311 -19.07 -39.95 13.56
N GLY A 312 -18.30 -40.05 12.48
CA GLY A 312 -18.36 -39.14 11.34
C GLY A 312 -17.45 -37.91 11.51
N ASN A 313 -17.78 -36.85 10.78
CA ASN A 313 -16.90 -35.68 10.64
C ASN A 313 -17.63 -34.33 10.50
N ASN A 314 -18.95 -34.33 10.66
CA ASN A 314 -19.80 -33.15 10.50
C ASN A 314 -20.19 -32.63 11.89
N TYR A 315 -19.26 -31.92 12.52
CA TYR A 315 -19.42 -31.39 13.86
C TYR A 315 -19.00 -29.94 13.92
N ILE A 316 -19.65 -29.18 14.78
CA ILE A 316 -19.40 -27.75 14.97
C ILE A 316 -19.12 -27.46 16.44
N ILE A 317 -18.45 -26.33 16.68
CA ILE A 317 -18.40 -25.73 18.01
C ILE A 317 -19.32 -24.52 18.02
N ARG A 318 -20.14 -24.45 19.07
CA ARG A 318 -21.02 -23.31 19.34
C ARG A 318 -21.02 -23.03 20.83
N ALA A 319 -20.72 -21.80 21.22
CA ALA A 319 -20.69 -21.36 22.62
C ALA A 319 -19.86 -22.30 23.52
N ASN A 320 -18.62 -22.58 23.10
CA ASN A 320 -17.67 -23.47 23.78
C ASN A 320 -18.17 -24.91 24.03
N THR A 321 -19.11 -25.37 23.18
CA THR A 321 -19.67 -26.72 23.23
C THR A 321 -19.52 -27.38 21.86
N LEU A 322 -18.97 -28.59 21.84
CA LEU A 322 -18.88 -29.41 20.64
C LEU A 322 -20.22 -30.11 20.40
N TYR A 323 -20.79 -29.96 19.21
CA TYR A 323 -21.99 -30.67 18.77
C TYR A 323 -21.64 -31.63 17.65
N TYR A 324 -22.04 -32.89 17.81
CA TYR A 324 -21.54 -33.99 16.99
C TYR A 324 -22.47 -35.19 17.04
N GLN A 325 -22.28 -36.14 16.13
CA GLN A 325 -22.98 -37.42 16.19
C GLN A 325 -22.33 -38.30 17.26
N PHE A 326 -23.09 -38.60 18.31
CA PHE A 326 -22.65 -39.48 19.39
C PHE A 326 -22.58 -40.93 18.91
N ALA A 327 -21.50 -41.64 19.22
CA ALA A 327 -21.25 -42.96 18.65
C ALA A 327 -22.18 -44.05 19.21
N ASN A 328 -22.40 -44.07 20.53
CA ASN A 328 -23.16 -45.14 21.18
C ASN A 328 -23.90 -44.65 22.44
N PRO A 329 -25.23 -44.49 22.42
CA PRO A 329 -26.14 -44.84 21.32
C PRO A 329 -26.10 -43.84 20.16
N PHE A 330 -26.52 -44.24 18.96
CA PHE A 330 -26.70 -43.33 17.82
C PHE A 330 -27.66 -42.20 18.18
N SER A 331 -27.12 -40.99 18.31
CA SER A 331 -27.84 -39.82 18.82
C SER A 331 -27.07 -38.53 18.49
N MET A 332 -27.70 -37.37 18.68
CA MET A 332 -26.95 -36.12 18.74
C MET A 332 -26.27 -35.99 20.10
N GLY A 333 -25.02 -35.57 20.12
CA GLY A 333 -24.21 -35.35 21.31
C GLY A 333 -23.82 -33.87 21.44
N ARG A 334 -23.73 -33.38 22.67
CA ARG A 334 -23.10 -32.11 23.00
C ARG A 334 -22.06 -32.32 24.11
N PHE A 335 -20.83 -31.88 23.89
CA PHE A 335 -19.75 -31.95 24.86
C PHE A 335 -19.33 -30.54 25.28
N ASN A 336 -19.61 -30.18 26.53
CA ASN A 336 -19.25 -28.89 27.08
C ASN A 336 -17.76 -28.89 27.45
N MET A 337 -16.98 -28.03 26.81
CA MET A 337 -15.51 -27.99 26.97
C MET A 337 -15.05 -27.40 28.30
N THR A 338 -15.92 -26.64 29.00
CA THR A 338 -15.64 -26.12 30.34
C THR A 338 -15.83 -27.20 31.39
N SER A 339 -17.03 -27.80 31.45
CA SER A 339 -17.36 -28.83 32.44
C SER A 339 -16.76 -30.19 32.09
N GLN A 340 -16.32 -30.38 30.85
CA GLN A 340 -15.83 -31.65 30.30
C GLN A 340 -16.83 -32.78 30.54
N LYS A 341 -18.09 -32.53 30.16
CA LYS A 341 -19.17 -33.51 30.23
C LYS A 341 -19.92 -33.51 28.91
N ALA A 342 -20.32 -34.70 28.48
CA ALA A 342 -21.19 -34.87 27.34
C ALA A 342 -22.62 -35.21 27.78
N GLU A 343 -23.58 -34.77 26.98
CA GLU A 343 -24.97 -35.20 26.99
C GLU A 343 -25.34 -35.67 25.60
N TYR A 344 -26.27 -36.61 25.49
CA TYR A 344 -26.75 -37.11 24.22
C TYR A 344 -28.27 -37.20 24.20
N ARG A 345 -28.86 -37.08 23.01
CA ARG A 345 -30.30 -37.20 22.78
C ARG A 345 -30.60 -37.80 21.42
N VAL A 346 -31.52 -38.75 21.39
CA VAL A 346 -31.97 -39.36 20.13
C VAL A 346 -32.67 -38.33 19.26
N VAL A 347 -32.28 -38.26 17.98
CA VAL A 347 -32.97 -37.47 16.96
C VAL A 347 -34.17 -38.29 16.47
N PRO A 348 -35.42 -37.80 16.65
CA PRO A 348 -36.62 -38.57 16.30
C PRO A 348 -36.62 -39.02 14.84
N GLY A 349 -36.81 -40.32 14.60
CA GLY A 349 -36.92 -40.89 13.25
C GLY A 349 -35.62 -40.97 12.44
N ALA A 350 -34.50 -40.41 12.93
CA ALA A 350 -33.23 -40.45 12.23
C ALA A 350 -32.76 -41.89 11.99
N SER A 351 -32.39 -42.20 10.75
CA SER A 351 -31.87 -43.50 10.34
C SER A 351 -30.36 -43.43 10.14
N ASN A 352 -29.64 -44.45 10.62
CA ASN A 352 -28.19 -44.58 10.42
C ASN A 352 -27.80 -45.15 9.05
N ARG A 353 -28.77 -45.34 8.14
CA ARG A 353 -28.54 -45.92 6.79
C ARG A 353 -28.20 -44.90 5.72
N PHE A 354 -28.48 -43.62 5.96
CA PHE A 354 -28.35 -42.57 4.96
C PHE A 354 -27.17 -41.64 5.29
N SER A 355 -26.09 -41.78 4.52
CA SER A 355 -24.92 -40.89 4.54
C SER A 355 -24.97 -39.93 3.34
N TYR A 356 -24.14 -38.88 3.37
CA TYR A 356 -23.84 -38.10 2.16
C TYR A 356 -23.06 -38.92 1.12
N HIS A 357 -22.88 -38.31 -0.05
CA HIS A 357 -22.40 -38.97 -1.26
C HIS A 357 -20.99 -39.55 -1.16
N TYR A 358 -20.01 -38.79 -0.64
CA TYR A 358 -18.59 -39.16 -0.75
C TYR A 358 -18.13 -40.20 0.29
N TYR A 359 -18.58 -40.07 1.54
CA TYR A 359 -18.09 -40.90 2.64
C TYR A 359 -19.24 -41.47 3.49
N PRO A 360 -19.07 -42.70 4.03
CA PRO A 360 -20.01 -43.27 4.97
C PRO A 360 -19.94 -42.54 6.33
N ASN A 361 -20.90 -42.83 7.22
CA ASN A 361 -20.96 -42.30 8.58
C ASN A 361 -21.17 -40.77 8.69
N GLN A 362 -21.58 -40.11 7.61
CA GLN A 362 -22.00 -38.70 7.58
C GLN A 362 -23.53 -38.62 7.71
N ILE A 363 -24.05 -39.12 8.83
CA ILE A 363 -25.49 -39.33 9.02
C ILE A 363 -26.14 -38.07 9.61
N LEU A 364 -25.70 -37.65 10.80
CA LEU A 364 -26.09 -36.36 11.39
C LEU A 364 -25.05 -35.32 11.02
N ASP A 365 -25.52 -34.18 10.53
CA ASP A 365 -24.68 -33.08 10.10
C ASP A 365 -25.16 -31.78 10.75
N PHE A 366 -24.33 -31.21 11.60
CA PHE A 366 -24.68 -30.06 12.43
C PHE A 366 -24.22 -28.78 11.76
N ALA A 367 -25.12 -27.82 11.63
CA ALA A 367 -24.81 -26.52 11.06
C ALA A 367 -25.27 -25.41 12.01
N SER A 368 -24.64 -24.26 11.92
CA SER A 368 -25.09 -23.07 12.63
C SER A 368 -24.93 -21.84 11.76
N ASP A 369 -25.89 -20.95 11.88
CA ASP A 369 -25.95 -19.71 11.14
C ASP A 369 -26.39 -18.57 12.07
N GLU A 370 -26.68 -17.42 11.48
CA GLU A 370 -27.15 -16.22 12.17
C GLU A 370 -28.49 -16.44 12.90
N SER A 371 -29.27 -17.45 12.51
CA SER A 371 -30.62 -17.72 13.00
C SER A 371 -30.70 -18.86 14.01
N GLY A 372 -29.57 -19.53 14.30
CA GLY A 372 -29.44 -20.53 15.35
C GLY A 372 -28.66 -21.77 14.93
N MET A 373 -29.12 -22.91 15.44
CA MET A 373 -28.46 -24.20 15.28
C MET A 373 -29.40 -25.22 14.62
N TRP A 374 -28.81 -26.07 13.80
CA TRP A 374 -29.52 -26.96 12.90
C TRP A 374 -28.85 -28.34 12.85
N VAL A 375 -29.63 -29.35 12.48
CA VAL A 375 -29.11 -30.67 12.12
C VAL A 375 -29.80 -31.17 10.86
N THR A 376 -29.03 -31.66 9.89
CA THR A 376 -29.55 -32.37 8.74
C THR A 376 -29.36 -33.87 8.92
N TYR A 377 -30.35 -34.64 8.51
CA TYR A 377 -30.40 -36.09 8.63
C TYR A 377 -31.37 -36.67 7.60
N ALA A 378 -31.62 -37.97 7.64
CA ALA A 378 -32.69 -38.59 6.86
C ALA A 378 -33.37 -39.70 7.68
N THR A 379 -34.57 -40.08 7.25
CA THR A 379 -35.41 -41.07 7.94
C THR A 379 -35.86 -42.14 6.95
N GLU A 380 -36.26 -43.31 7.47
CA GLU A 380 -36.92 -44.33 6.63
C GLU A 380 -38.28 -43.82 6.10
N ALA A 381 -39.00 -43.01 6.89
CA ALA A 381 -40.29 -42.45 6.52
C ALA A 381 -40.17 -41.46 5.34
N SER A 382 -39.11 -40.64 5.32
CA SER A 382 -38.78 -39.74 4.22
C SER A 382 -38.15 -40.47 3.03
N LYS A 383 -38.01 -41.81 3.10
CA LYS A 383 -37.37 -42.66 2.07
C LYS A 383 -35.96 -42.19 1.70
N GLY A 384 -35.20 -41.71 2.69
CA GLY A 384 -33.83 -41.22 2.49
C GLY A 384 -33.74 -39.79 1.96
N LYS A 385 -34.86 -39.06 1.84
CA LYS A 385 -34.82 -37.61 1.60
C LYS A 385 -34.22 -36.87 2.79
N LEU A 386 -33.51 -35.79 2.48
CA LEU A 386 -32.86 -34.92 3.46
C LEU A 386 -33.93 -34.22 4.30
N VAL A 387 -33.76 -34.28 5.61
CA VAL A 387 -34.62 -33.66 6.62
C VAL A 387 -33.77 -32.67 7.39
N LEU A 388 -34.30 -31.45 7.56
CA LEU A 388 -33.71 -30.39 8.35
C LEU A 388 -34.44 -30.30 9.69
N GLY A 389 -33.71 -30.26 10.80
CA GLY A 389 -34.25 -29.99 12.13
C GLY A 389 -33.62 -28.75 12.73
N LYS A 390 -34.42 -27.84 13.29
CA LYS A 390 -33.94 -26.71 14.11
C LYS A 390 -33.72 -27.21 15.54
N ILE A 391 -32.57 -26.90 16.12
CA ILE A 391 -32.20 -27.29 17.48
C ILE A 391 -32.51 -26.14 18.43
N ASP A 392 -33.31 -26.40 19.46
CA ASP A 392 -33.36 -25.57 20.65
C ASP A 392 -32.12 -25.89 21.52
N GLU A 393 -31.20 -24.94 21.62
CA GLU A 393 -29.93 -25.10 22.30
C GLU A 393 -30.10 -25.33 23.82
N ALA A 394 -31.12 -24.72 24.43
CA ALA A 394 -31.37 -24.83 25.87
C ALA A 394 -32.00 -26.18 26.21
N ALA A 395 -33.04 -26.57 25.47
CA ALA A 395 -33.73 -27.85 25.64
C ALA A 395 -32.93 -29.04 25.08
N PHE A 396 -31.91 -28.78 24.27
CA PHE A 396 -31.16 -29.76 23.48
C PHE A 396 -32.12 -30.72 22.77
N ALA A 397 -33.03 -30.17 21.98
CA ALA A 397 -34.12 -30.90 21.32
C ALA A 397 -34.42 -30.29 19.95
N LEU A 398 -35.08 -31.06 19.07
CA LEU A 398 -35.65 -30.47 17.86
C LEU A 398 -36.88 -29.64 18.21
N SER A 399 -36.91 -28.38 17.76
CA SER A 399 -38.08 -27.50 17.89
C SER A 399 -38.98 -27.55 16.65
N GLU A 400 -38.39 -27.60 15.46
CA GLU A 400 -39.09 -27.65 14.19
C GLU A 400 -38.35 -28.56 13.19
N VAL A 401 -39.10 -29.16 12.25
CA VAL A 401 -38.58 -30.12 11.27
C VAL A 401 -39.18 -29.85 9.89
N TRP A 402 -38.36 -29.92 8.85
CA TRP A 402 -38.73 -29.77 7.45
C TRP A 402 -38.20 -30.94 6.63
N GLU A 403 -39.07 -31.61 5.87
CA GLU A 403 -38.68 -32.61 4.88
C GLU A 403 -38.48 -31.92 3.53
N THR A 404 -37.34 -32.19 2.88
CA THR A 404 -37.01 -31.65 1.56
C THR A 404 -37.32 -32.65 0.44
N SER A 405 -37.28 -32.23 -0.83
CA SER A 405 -37.42 -33.13 -1.99
C SER A 405 -36.16 -33.90 -2.40
N ILE A 406 -34.98 -33.52 -1.90
CA ILE A 406 -33.69 -34.09 -2.34
C ILE A 406 -33.24 -35.27 -1.48
N PHE A 407 -32.54 -36.23 -2.10
CA PHE A 407 -32.02 -37.41 -1.39
C PHE A 407 -30.67 -37.11 -0.73
N LYS A 408 -30.52 -37.45 0.56
CA LYS A 408 -29.27 -37.20 1.29
C LYS A 408 -28.05 -37.84 0.60
N GLN A 409 -28.22 -39.02 0.03
CA GLN A 409 -27.15 -39.75 -0.68
C GLN A 409 -26.73 -39.12 -2.01
N SER A 410 -27.55 -38.22 -2.59
CA SER A 410 -27.19 -37.45 -3.79
C SER A 410 -26.51 -36.11 -3.46
N VAL A 411 -26.50 -35.72 -2.19
CA VAL A 411 -25.89 -34.48 -1.70
C VAL A 411 -24.47 -34.78 -1.22
N THR A 412 -23.52 -33.94 -1.62
CA THR A 412 -22.12 -34.06 -1.18
C THR A 412 -21.95 -33.44 0.21
N ASN A 413 -22.56 -32.29 0.47
CA ASN A 413 -22.67 -31.66 1.80
C ASN A 413 -23.81 -30.62 1.84
N ALA A 414 -24.20 -30.15 3.03
CA ALA A 414 -25.18 -29.08 3.17
C ALA A 414 -24.85 -28.15 4.35
N PHE A 415 -25.18 -26.87 4.23
CA PHE A 415 -24.93 -25.87 5.27
C PHE A 415 -26.08 -24.86 5.34
N MET A 416 -26.14 -24.10 6.44
CA MET A 416 -27.19 -23.12 6.69
C MET A 416 -26.62 -21.70 6.60
N ILE A 417 -27.37 -20.78 6.00
CA ILE A 417 -27.11 -19.33 6.08
C ILE A 417 -28.45 -18.64 6.25
N CYS A 418 -28.61 -17.82 7.30
CA CYS A 418 -29.81 -17.02 7.52
C CYS A 418 -31.16 -17.77 7.45
N GLY A 419 -31.22 -19.01 7.96
CA GLY A 419 -32.42 -19.85 7.96
C GLY A 419 -32.70 -20.53 6.62
N VAL A 420 -31.77 -20.45 5.67
CA VAL A 420 -31.85 -21.13 4.37
C VAL A 420 -30.82 -22.25 4.32
N LEU A 421 -31.28 -23.46 4.06
CA LEU A 421 -30.44 -24.63 3.80
C LEU A 421 -29.92 -24.57 2.39
N TYR A 422 -28.62 -24.70 2.19
CA TYR A 422 -27.98 -24.85 0.88
C TYR A 422 -27.35 -26.24 0.79
N ALA A 423 -27.64 -26.97 -0.30
CA ALA A 423 -27.07 -28.29 -0.55
C ALA A 423 -26.18 -28.29 -1.79
N THR A 424 -25.11 -29.07 -1.72
CA THR A 424 -24.06 -29.15 -2.74
C THR A 424 -24.06 -30.50 -3.47
N ARG A 425 -23.58 -30.50 -4.73
CA ARG A 425 -23.35 -31.70 -5.54
C ARG A 425 -22.13 -31.55 -6.44
N SER A 426 -21.48 -32.68 -6.71
CA SER A 426 -20.33 -32.74 -7.61
C SER A 426 -20.79 -32.54 -9.05
N VAL A 427 -20.13 -31.64 -9.79
CA VAL A 427 -20.34 -31.47 -11.23
C VAL A 427 -19.31 -32.28 -12.01
N ASP A 428 -18.03 -32.12 -11.66
CA ASP A 428 -16.89 -32.86 -12.23
C ASP A 428 -15.77 -32.96 -11.19
N THR A 429 -14.55 -33.38 -11.54
CA THR A 429 -13.41 -33.53 -10.59
C THR A 429 -12.83 -32.22 -10.07
N LYS A 430 -13.23 -31.05 -10.59
CA LYS A 430 -12.74 -29.71 -10.19
C LYS A 430 -13.84 -28.74 -9.80
N THR A 431 -15.10 -29.09 -10.04
CA THR A 431 -16.24 -28.20 -9.81
C THR A 431 -17.27 -28.86 -8.89
N GLU A 432 -17.64 -28.12 -7.85
CA GLU A 432 -18.77 -28.40 -6.97
C GLU A 432 -19.85 -27.32 -7.24
N GLU A 433 -21.12 -27.63 -7.00
CA GLU A 433 -22.21 -26.69 -7.23
C GLU A 433 -23.15 -26.68 -6.04
N ILE A 434 -23.49 -25.48 -5.55
CA ILE A 434 -24.69 -25.31 -4.73
C ILE A 434 -25.88 -25.35 -5.68
N PHE A 435 -26.65 -26.44 -5.61
CA PHE A 435 -27.68 -26.74 -6.60
C PHE A 435 -29.11 -26.59 -6.04
N TYR A 436 -29.23 -26.45 -4.73
CA TYR A 436 -30.50 -26.48 -4.03
C TYR A 436 -30.47 -25.58 -2.80
N ALA A 437 -31.59 -24.89 -2.58
CA ALA A 437 -31.85 -24.07 -1.42
C ALA A 437 -33.25 -24.36 -0.82
N TYR A 438 -33.37 -24.42 0.50
CA TYR A 438 -34.66 -24.54 1.20
C TYR A 438 -34.78 -23.43 2.24
N ASP A 439 -35.75 -22.53 2.07
CA ASP A 439 -36.02 -21.45 3.02
C ASP A 439 -37.00 -21.93 4.09
N THR A 440 -36.56 -21.93 5.34
CA THR A 440 -37.36 -22.41 6.48
C THR A 440 -38.52 -21.49 6.86
N GLN A 441 -38.41 -20.20 6.55
CA GLN A 441 -39.44 -19.20 6.85
C GLN A 441 -40.58 -19.29 5.83
N THR A 442 -40.25 -19.32 4.53
CA THR A 442 -41.24 -19.42 3.45
C THR A 442 -41.68 -20.85 3.17
N ARG A 443 -40.91 -21.84 3.64
CA ARG A 443 -41.09 -23.29 3.38
C ARG A 443 -41.06 -23.60 1.88
N GLN A 444 -40.23 -22.87 1.14
CA GLN A 444 -40.08 -23.03 -0.30
C GLN A 444 -38.73 -23.63 -0.65
N GLU A 445 -38.77 -24.52 -1.63
CA GLU A 445 -37.59 -25.12 -2.25
C GLU A 445 -37.25 -24.35 -3.52
N ASN A 446 -35.97 -24.04 -3.70
CA ASN A 446 -35.45 -23.37 -4.88
C ASN A 446 -34.25 -24.15 -5.44
N TYR A 447 -34.28 -24.43 -6.74
CA TYR A 447 -33.11 -24.98 -7.43
C TYR A 447 -32.25 -23.82 -7.92
N VAL A 448 -31.02 -23.78 -7.43
CA VAL A 448 -30.02 -22.75 -7.76
C VAL A 448 -28.88 -23.37 -8.55
N SER A 449 -28.04 -22.55 -9.16
CA SER A 449 -26.83 -23.02 -9.85
C SER A 449 -25.70 -22.05 -9.52
N LEU A 450 -24.94 -22.39 -8.48
CA LEU A 450 -23.78 -21.62 -8.03
C LEU A 450 -22.56 -22.53 -8.04
N PRO A 451 -21.87 -22.66 -9.19
CA PRO A 451 -20.65 -23.46 -9.27
C PRO A 451 -19.50 -22.77 -8.54
N PHE A 452 -18.65 -23.58 -7.91
CA PHE A 452 -17.42 -23.14 -7.27
C PHE A 452 -16.31 -24.19 -7.43
N GLU A 453 -15.07 -23.72 -7.42
CA GLU A 453 -13.89 -24.59 -7.57
C GLU A 453 -13.75 -25.44 -6.31
N LYS A 454 -13.70 -26.77 -6.46
CA LYS A 454 -13.42 -27.66 -5.33
C LYS A 454 -11.94 -27.94 -5.22
N PHE A 455 -11.45 -28.01 -3.99
CA PHE A 455 -10.03 -28.25 -3.71
C PHE A 455 -9.53 -29.61 -4.24
N GLN A 456 -10.33 -30.66 -4.13
CA GLN A 456 -10.02 -32.03 -4.58
C GLN A 456 -11.29 -32.77 -5.01
N ASP A 457 -11.12 -33.93 -5.63
CA ASP A 457 -12.18 -34.75 -6.23
C ASP A 457 -13.34 -35.09 -5.27
N SER A 458 -13.06 -35.26 -3.99
CA SER A 458 -14.03 -35.47 -2.90
C SER A 458 -13.64 -34.62 -1.70
N TYR A 459 -14.54 -34.43 -0.73
CA TYR A 459 -14.23 -33.83 0.58
C TYR A 459 -15.09 -34.44 1.67
N VAL A 460 -14.69 -34.24 2.93
CA VAL A 460 -15.42 -34.80 4.08
C VAL A 460 -16.35 -33.77 4.73
N SER A 461 -15.94 -32.53 4.95
CA SER A 461 -16.78 -31.51 5.59
C SER A 461 -16.74 -30.17 4.83
N LEU A 462 -17.84 -29.42 4.93
CA LEU A 462 -18.00 -28.08 4.38
C LEU A 462 -19.02 -27.31 5.24
N ASP A 463 -18.54 -26.55 6.21
CA ASP A 463 -19.36 -25.90 7.22
C ASP A 463 -19.32 -24.38 7.11
N TYR A 464 -20.48 -23.73 7.17
CA TYR A 464 -20.56 -22.27 7.25
C TYR A 464 -20.28 -21.78 8.67
N ASN A 465 -19.52 -20.69 8.79
CA ASN A 465 -19.38 -19.97 10.05
C ASN A 465 -19.93 -18.54 9.93
N PRO A 466 -20.97 -18.17 10.71
CA PRO A 466 -21.58 -16.83 10.64
C PRO A 466 -20.68 -15.71 11.20
N THR A 467 -19.66 -16.04 12.01
CA THR A 467 -18.79 -15.05 12.67
C THR A 467 -17.79 -14.39 11.72
N ASP A 468 -17.53 -15.00 10.57
CA ASP A 468 -16.68 -14.45 9.53
C ASP A 468 -17.18 -14.70 8.10
N GLN A 469 -18.36 -15.30 7.96
CA GLN A 469 -19.08 -15.54 6.70
C GLN A 469 -18.26 -16.36 5.69
N LYS A 470 -17.56 -17.38 6.19
CA LYS A 470 -16.76 -18.31 5.39
C LYS A 470 -17.32 -19.72 5.45
N LEU A 471 -17.03 -20.48 4.38
CA LEU A 471 -17.15 -21.93 4.41
C LEU A 471 -15.81 -22.53 4.78
N TYR A 472 -15.80 -23.41 5.77
CA TYR A 472 -14.66 -24.16 6.24
C TYR A 472 -14.76 -25.59 5.71
N MET A 473 -13.76 -26.01 4.95
CA MET A 473 -13.65 -27.37 4.41
C MET A 473 -12.46 -28.06 5.05
N TYR A 474 -12.69 -29.28 5.52
CA TYR A 474 -11.61 -30.23 5.82
C TYR A 474 -11.59 -31.32 4.77
N ASN A 475 -10.39 -31.63 4.27
CA ASN A 475 -10.23 -32.75 3.37
C ASN A 475 -8.82 -33.32 3.35
N SER A 476 -8.69 -34.64 3.55
CA SER A 476 -7.43 -35.39 3.42
C SER A 476 -6.23 -34.70 4.10
N GLY A 477 -6.46 -34.17 5.29
CA GLY A 477 -5.47 -33.47 6.08
C GLY A 477 -5.19 -32.01 5.71
N TYR A 478 -6.02 -31.35 4.90
CA TYR A 478 -5.86 -29.94 4.57
C TYR A 478 -6.94 -29.07 5.21
N TYR A 479 -6.52 -27.88 5.64
CA TYR A 479 -7.39 -26.79 6.05
C TYR A 479 -7.68 -25.92 4.83
N VAL A 480 -8.94 -25.90 4.41
CA VAL A 480 -9.40 -25.12 3.25
C VAL A 480 -10.54 -24.21 3.69
N SER A 481 -10.55 -22.97 3.19
CA SER A 481 -11.66 -22.05 3.41
C SER A 481 -12.09 -21.39 2.10
N TYR A 482 -13.36 -21.00 2.04
CA TYR A 482 -13.93 -20.25 0.92
C TYR A 482 -14.61 -19.01 1.44
N ASN A 483 -14.32 -17.87 0.79
CA ASN A 483 -15.05 -16.64 1.05
C ASN A 483 -16.44 -16.72 0.38
N VAL A 484 -17.48 -16.33 1.09
CA VAL A 484 -18.84 -16.28 0.54
C VAL A 484 -19.20 -14.82 0.28
N LYS A 485 -19.64 -14.51 -0.95
CA LYS A 485 -20.19 -13.20 -1.28
C LYS A 485 -21.71 -13.29 -1.34
N PHE A 486 -22.39 -12.39 -0.66
CA PHE A 486 -23.85 -12.30 -0.70
C PHE A 486 -24.35 -11.25 -1.70
N LYS A 487 -25.59 -11.42 -2.17
CA LYS A 487 -26.29 -10.42 -2.98
C LYS A 487 -26.70 -9.25 -2.08
N SER A 488 -26.41 -8.03 -2.51
CA SER A 488 -26.91 -6.83 -1.84
C SER A 488 -28.43 -6.80 -1.89
N ALA A 489 -29.05 -6.48 -0.76
CA ALA A 489 -30.50 -6.26 -0.63
C ALA A 489 -30.92 -4.88 -1.18
#